data_AF-A0A2K1R1V3-F1
#
_entry.id   AF-A0A2K1R1V3-F1
#
_cell.length_a   1.000
_cell.length_b   1.000
_cell.length_c   1.000
_cell.angle_alpha   90.00
_cell.angle_beta   90.00
_cell.angle_gamma   90.00
#
_symmetry.space_group_name_H-M   'P 1'
#
loop_
_entity.id
_entity.type
_entity.pdbx_description
1 polymer ?
#
loop_
_entity_poly.entity_id
_entity_poly.type
_entity_poly.pdbx_seq_one_letter_code
_entity_poly.pdbx_strand_id
1 'polypeptide(L)'
;MYIADLDEGRGEDTSASTSSTVPNLPAAHLIKQDGDLTSKIGDLTTTRNSTGPHRGLRTFWSRYQSGGVMCYQGRNDSDPNWVQVSDYIQHKPPWPWQMILVETQCDDKHFYVISFQNHDTQAVQEDFPPGYVFVRHSGFHTQREALELCQSDPEGRLRVIPPNAFADEKILIDIKGRETGYLLSYQSLDVLSAEQHWNRLAEVDKEAMHVLASFFYDLDTTGVDQIQLDTGNHALEHPTAHQRRWRPRDAVHKLPIGWHAWVRYEDGQVIYLHQESLTVHVRHPVNHFCTEGLLDDWELRWKKMGSEWRVFFANHSDRSCSWNYPPGFLFVAGKGFVPEFEAQRLQAEGHLVCGGPRAGYIRCVRKEGAWQITWDGL
;
A
#
# COMPACT_ATOMS: atom_id res chain seq x y z
N MET A 1 -49.53 33.02 24.70
CA MET A 1 -50.67 33.92 24.46
C MET A 1 -50.10 35.32 24.32
N TYR A 2 -50.41 36.04 23.22
CA TYR A 2 -49.85 37.33 22.71
C TYR A 2 -48.41 37.19 22.15
N ILE A 3 -48.03 37.44 20.89
CA ILE A 3 -48.34 38.38 19.77
C ILE A 3 -47.85 39.84 19.97
N ALA A 4 -47.07 40.29 18.96
CA ALA A 4 -46.64 41.64 18.55
C ALA A 4 -45.47 42.27 19.35
N ASP A 5 -44.52 43.01 18.77
CA ASP A 5 -44.65 44.02 17.71
C ASP A 5 -43.42 44.14 16.77
N LEU A 6 -43.71 44.63 15.56
CA LEU A 6 -42.80 45.23 14.59
C LEU A 6 -42.47 46.67 15.00
N ASP A 7 -41.26 47.15 14.70
CA ASP A 7 -41.10 48.54 14.28
C ASP A 7 -39.91 48.74 13.33
N GLU A 8 -40.11 49.63 12.37
CA GLU A 8 -39.27 49.93 11.20
C GLU A 8 -38.16 50.96 11.49
N GLY A 9 -37.11 50.98 10.67
CA GLY A 9 -36.15 52.09 10.63
C GLY A 9 -35.06 51.96 9.57
N ARG A 10 -35.23 52.70 8.46
CA ARG A 10 -34.23 52.92 7.38
C ARG A 10 -33.04 53.76 7.85
N GLY A 11 -31.87 53.54 7.25
CA GLY A 11 -30.76 54.51 7.25
C GLY A 11 -29.53 54.00 6.49
N GLU A 12 -29.12 54.77 5.47
CA GLU A 12 -28.00 54.51 4.55
C GLU A 12 -26.61 54.77 5.16
N ASP A 13 -25.62 54.16 4.51
CA ASP A 13 -24.26 54.64 4.23
C ASP A 13 -23.11 54.63 5.26
N THR A 14 -21.94 54.33 4.68
CA THR A 14 -20.54 54.58 5.09
C THR A 14 -19.78 53.54 5.95
N SER A 15 -18.92 52.80 5.24
CA SER A 15 -17.47 52.59 5.48
C SER A 15 -16.93 52.31 6.89
N ALA A 16 -16.17 51.21 6.91
CA ALA A 16 -14.87 51.02 7.57
C ALA A 16 -14.83 50.67 9.07
N SER A 17 -14.27 49.46 9.27
CA SER A 17 -13.41 49.03 10.38
C SER A 17 -13.99 49.01 11.79
N THR A 18 -14.34 47.82 12.26
CA THR A 18 -13.97 47.40 13.62
C THR A 18 -13.69 45.89 13.67
N SER A 19 -12.59 45.59 14.32
CA SER A 19 -12.19 44.31 14.91
C SER A 19 -13.36 43.58 15.59
N SER A 20 -13.57 42.29 15.27
CA SER A 20 -13.94 41.30 16.27
C SER A 20 -13.52 39.88 15.86
N THR A 21 -12.52 39.37 16.56
CA THR A 21 -12.38 38.01 17.10
C THR A 21 -13.38 36.96 16.57
N VAL A 22 -12.91 36.09 15.69
CA VAL A 22 -13.59 34.83 15.31
C VAL A 22 -12.94 33.68 16.10
N PRO A 23 -13.72 32.68 16.58
CA PRO A 23 -13.26 31.74 17.58
C PRO A 23 -12.31 30.68 17.00
N ASN A 24 -11.26 30.39 17.76
CA ASN A 24 -10.46 29.18 17.66
C ASN A 24 -11.37 27.94 17.67
N LEU A 25 -11.35 27.18 16.58
CA LEU A 25 -11.81 25.78 16.49
C LEU A 25 -10.77 25.00 15.66
N PRO A 26 -10.61 23.71 15.95
CA PRO A 26 -9.31 23.14 16.25
C PRO A 26 -8.54 22.72 15.00
N ALA A 27 -7.22 22.78 15.14
CA ALA A 27 -6.24 22.19 14.25
C ALA A 27 -6.73 20.85 13.71
N ALA A 28 -6.78 20.77 12.38
CA ALA A 28 -6.97 19.52 11.67
C ALA A 28 -6.09 18.45 12.30
N HIS A 29 -6.71 17.39 12.79
CA HIS A 29 -6.03 16.17 13.19
C HIS A 29 -5.16 15.74 12.01
N LEU A 30 -3.86 15.96 12.15
CA LEU A 30 -2.85 15.34 11.33
C LEU A 30 -3.13 13.84 11.35
N ILE A 31 -3.60 13.31 10.22
CA ILE A 31 -3.37 11.91 9.90
C ILE A 31 -1.86 11.83 9.74
N LYS A 32 -1.20 11.35 10.81
CA LYS A 32 0.14 10.79 10.70
C LYS A 32 0.05 9.72 9.62
N GLN A 33 0.49 10.05 8.41
CA GLN A 33 0.96 9.04 7.49
C GLN A 33 2.09 8.31 8.19
N ASP A 34 2.00 6.98 8.12
CA ASP A 34 2.88 6.04 8.79
C ASP A 34 4.33 6.49 8.68
N GLY A 35 4.89 6.75 9.86
CA GLY A 35 6.29 7.11 9.99
C GLY A 35 7.14 5.96 9.46
N ASP A 36 8.18 6.33 8.73
CA ASP A 36 9.44 5.63 8.55
C ASP A 36 9.50 4.28 9.31
N LEU A 37 8.98 3.24 8.67
CA LEU A 37 8.65 1.93 9.27
C LEU A 37 9.89 1.09 9.59
N THR A 38 11.06 1.50 9.12
CA THR A 38 12.35 0.86 9.43
C THR A 38 12.93 1.33 10.77
N SER A 39 12.46 2.44 11.34
CA SER A 39 13.08 3.05 12.53
C SER A 39 12.66 2.40 13.85
N LYS A 40 11.50 1.74 13.92
CA LYS A 40 10.94 1.29 15.22
C LYS A 40 11.29 -0.13 15.63
N ILE A 41 11.72 -0.97 14.71
CA ILE A 41 12.33 -2.25 15.07
C ILE A 41 13.84 -2.04 15.39
N GLY A 42 14.44 -0.95 14.91
CA GLY A 42 15.82 -0.55 15.21
C GLY A 42 16.08 -0.13 16.67
N ASP A 43 15.06 0.27 17.42
CA ASP A 43 15.18 0.69 18.82
C ASP A 43 15.09 -0.47 19.84
N LEU A 44 14.89 -1.73 19.39
CA LEU A 44 14.75 -2.91 20.25
C LEU A 44 16.06 -3.46 20.84
N THR A 45 17.17 -2.73 20.74
CA THR A 45 18.47 -3.14 21.30
C THR A 45 18.67 -2.84 22.78
N THR A 46 17.67 -2.32 23.51
CA THR A 46 17.88 -1.91 24.90
C THR A 46 16.98 -2.65 25.89
N THR A 47 17.37 -3.88 26.28
CA THR A 47 17.71 -4.25 27.67
C THR A 47 17.85 -5.77 27.86
N ARG A 48 19.09 -6.24 28.07
CA ARG A 48 19.49 -6.73 29.41
C ARG A 48 20.99 -7.01 29.51
N ASN A 49 21.58 -6.34 30.50
CA ASN A 49 22.88 -6.59 31.09
C ASN A 49 23.08 -8.08 31.42
N SER A 50 24.04 -8.72 30.74
CA SER A 50 24.93 -9.70 31.38
C SER A 50 26.16 -9.97 30.49
N THR A 51 27.27 -9.30 30.82
CA THR A 51 28.65 -9.76 30.62
C THR A 51 29.05 -10.35 29.26
N GLY A 52 29.58 -9.50 28.37
CA GLY A 52 30.53 -9.86 27.32
C GLY A 52 29.93 -10.03 25.91
N PRO A 53 30.50 -9.38 24.86
CA PRO A 53 29.93 -9.36 23.50
C PRO A 53 29.95 -10.72 22.76
N HIS A 54 30.46 -11.80 23.35
CA HIS A 54 30.61 -13.10 22.67
C HIS A 54 29.88 -14.28 23.33
N ARG A 55 29.37 -14.17 24.56
CA ARG A 55 28.66 -15.29 25.23
C ARG A 55 27.19 -15.38 24.85
N GLY A 56 26.50 -14.24 24.69
CA GLY A 56 25.08 -14.22 24.30
C GLY A 56 24.85 -14.76 22.88
N LEU A 57 25.60 -14.24 21.90
CA LEU A 57 25.49 -14.61 20.48
C LEU A 57 25.73 -16.10 20.21
N ARG A 58 26.68 -16.74 20.91
CA ARG A 58 26.97 -18.16 20.69
C ARG A 58 25.85 -19.07 21.20
N THR A 59 25.34 -18.82 22.41
CA THR A 59 24.21 -19.57 22.96
C THR A 59 22.94 -19.35 22.15
N PHE A 60 22.73 -18.11 21.71
CA PHE A 60 21.66 -17.71 20.82
C PHE A 60 21.70 -18.45 19.48
N TRP A 61 22.84 -18.37 18.80
CA TRP A 61 23.04 -19.02 17.50
C TRP A 61 22.92 -20.55 17.62
N SER A 62 23.43 -21.13 18.71
CA SER A 62 23.25 -22.55 18.98
C SER A 62 21.79 -22.95 19.12
N ARG A 63 20.94 -22.13 19.76
CA ARG A 63 19.49 -22.38 19.83
C ARG A 63 18.82 -22.26 18.47
N TYR A 64 19.24 -21.28 17.67
CA TYR A 64 18.74 -21.10 16.31
C TYR A 64 19.07 -22.31 15.42
N GLN A 65 20.32 -22.74 15.44
CA GLN A 65 20.78 -23.93 14.73
C GLN A 65 20.06 -25.20 15.20
N SER A 66 19.69 -25.30 16.48
CA SER A 66 18.96 -26.44 17.03
C SER A 66 17.45 -26.42 16.77
N GLY A 67 16.92 -25.48 15.96
CA GLY A 67 15.49 -25.44 15.65
C GLY A 67 14.69 -24.31 16.29
N GLY A 68 15.30 -23.58 17.22
CA GLY A 68 14.66 -22.47 17.93
C GLY A 68 14.51 -21.23 17.07
N VAL A 69 13.39 -20.53 17.20
CA VAL A 69 13.15 -19.21 16.58
C VAL A 69 12.54 -18.29 17.62
N MET A 70 12.85 -17.00 17.56
CA MET A 70 12.19 -16.00 18.41
C MET A 70 10.81 -15.72 17.86
N CYS A 71 9.80 -15.78 18.72
CA CYS A 71 8.41 -15.50 18.40
C CYS A 71 7.87 -14.38 19.29
N TYR A 72 7.50 -13.29 18.64
CA TYR A 72 6.97 -12.06 19.23
C TYR A 72 5.44 -12.10 19.22
N GLN A 73 4.78 -11.65 20.30
CA GLN A 73 3.31 -11.55 20.41
C GLN A 73 2.71 -10.35 19.66
N GLY A 74 3.51 -9.72 18.80
CA GLY A 74 3.15 -8.54 18.01
C GLY A 74 4.38 -7.68 17.73
N ARG A 75 4.23 -6.67 16.87
CA ARG A 75 5.35 -5.81 16.43
C ARG A 75 6.04 -5.04 17.56
N ASN A 76 5.33 -4.78 18.66
CA ASN A 76 5.83 -3.99 19.79
C ASN A 76 6.24 -4.86 21.00
N ASP A 77 6.30 -6.19 20.83
CA ASP A 77 6.70 -7.09 21.90
C ASP A 77 8.19 -6.93 22.21
N SER A 78 8.50 -6.62 23.47
CA SER A 78 9.86 -6.44 23.97
C SER A 78 10.44 -7.70 24.64
N ASP A 79 9.64 -8.76 24.80
CA ASP A 79 10.05 -9.99 25.49
C ASP A 79 9.66 -11.25 24.68
N PRO A 80 10.32 -11.47 23.52
CA PRO A 80 10.00 -12.60 22.65
C PRO A 80 10.35 -13.94 23.29
N ASN A 81 9.54 -14.96 22.99
CA ASN A 81 9.79 -16.32 23.45
C ASN A 81 10.49 -17.17 22.39
N TRP A 82 11.35 -18.08 22.82
CA TRP A 82 11.91 -19.10 21.94
C TRP A 82 10.89 -20.21 21.69
N VAL A 83 10.63 -20.49 20.43
CA VAL A 83 9.72 -21.55 19.98
C VAL A 83 10.45 -22.53 19.08
N GLN A 84 10.05 -23.81 19.11
CA GLN A 84 10.57 -24.82 18.21
C GLN A 84 9.75 -24.82 16.93
N VAL A 85 10.42 -24.71 15.77
CA VAL A 85 9.75 -24.69 14.47
C VAL A 85 10.25 -25.75 13.51
N SER A 86 11.20 -26.61 13.93
CA SER A 86 11.83 -27.62 13.06
C SER A 86 10.84 -28.58 12.39
N ASP A 87 9.69 -28.81 13.02
CA ASP A 87 8.62 -29.66 12.48
C ASP A 87 7.94 -29.03 11.24
N TYR A 88 8.08 -27.71 11.06
CA TYR A 88 7.46 -26.94 9.98
C TYR A 88 8.49 -26.29 9.04
N ILE A 89 9.62 -25.85 9.59
CA ILE A 89 10.71 -25.15 8.90
C ILE A 89 12.03 -25.82 9.29
N GLN A 90 12.43 -26.80 8.50
CA GLN A 90 13.62 -27.62 8.76
C GLN A 90 14.90 -26.83 8.49
N HIS A 91 14.93 -26.14 7.34
CA HIS A 91 16.06 -25.35 6.88
C HIS A 91 15.79 -23.86 7.12
N LYS A 92 16.76 -23.20 7.75
CA LYS A 92 16.70 -21.78 8.10
C LYS A 92 17.91 -21.08 7.45
N PRO A 93 17.79 -19.80 7.09
CA PRO A 93 18.90 -19.08 6.49
C PRO A 93 20.09 -19.03 7.48
N PRO A 94 21.35 -19.14 6.99
CA PRO A 94 22.54 -19.06 7.80
C PRO A 94 22.88 -17.62 8.17
N TRP A 95 23.96 -17.45 8.95
CA TRP A 95 24.53 -16.15 9.28
C TRP A 95 24.75 -15.31 8.01
N PRO A 96 24.46 -13.98 8.02
CA PRO A 96 24.08 -13.15 9.17
C PRO A 96 22.59 -13.13 9.50
N TRP A 97 21.78 -13.93 8.79
CA TRP A 97 20.34 -13.86 8.87
C TRP A 97 19.78 -14.74 9.96
N GLN A 98 18.83 -14.18 10.69
CA GLN A 98 18.05 -14.90 11.67
C GLN A 98 16.57 -14.73 11.37
N MET A 99 15.90 -15.83 11.10
CA MET A 99 14.44 -15.87 11.03
C MET A 99 13.82 -15.61 12.40
N ILE A 100 12.78 -14.77 12.43
CA ILE A 100 11.91 -14.51 13.57
C ILE A 100 10.44 -14.65 13.14
N LEU A 101 9.55 -14.88 14.10
CA LEU A 101 8.11 -14.93 13.88
C LEU A 101 7.43 -13.80 14.65
N VAL A 102 6.48 -13.13 14.02
CA VAL A 102 5.62 -12.13 14.66
C VAL A 102 4.19 -12.63 14.59
N GLU A 103 3.57 -12.80 15.76
CA GLU A 103 2.15 -13.14 15.84
C GLU A 103 1.32 -11.94 15.42
N THR A 104 0.33 -12.23 14.59
CA THR A 104 -0.69 -11.26 14.20
C THR A 104 -2.03 -11.97 14.07
N GLN A 105 -3.09 -11.20 14.24
CA GLN A 105 -4.44 -11.67 14.03
C GLN A 105 -5.08 -10.85 12.92
N CYS A 106 -5.68 -11.55 11.97
CA CYS A 106 -6.42 -10.93 10.87
C CYS A 106 -7.79 -11.59 10.81
N ASP A 107 -8.85 -10.83 11.12
CA ASP A 107 -10.19 -11.34 11.43
C ASP A 107 -10.14 -12.42 12.56
N ASP A 108 -10.80 -13.56 12.34
CA ASP A 108 -10.87 -14.68 13.28
C ASP A 108 -9.73 -15.70 13.08
N LYS A 109 -8.64 -15.30 12.40
CA LYS A 109 -7.51 -16.20 12.11
C LYS A 109 -6.22 -15.70 12.73
N HIS A 110 -5.49 -16.64 13.32
CA HIS A 110 -4.15 -16.44 13.88
C HIS A 110 -3.08 -16.68 12.81
N PHE A 111 -2.08 -15.80 12.75
CA PHE A 111 -0.98 -15.88 11.79
C PHE A 111 0.38 -15.68 12.46
N TYR A 112 1.37 -16.40 11.94
CA TYR A 112 2.78 -16.25 12.28
C TYR A 112 3.51 -15.66 11.06
N VAL A 113 3.88 -14.39 11.15
CA VAL A 113 4.53 -13.67 10.05
C VAL A 113 6.04 -13.83 10.16
N ILE A 114 6.67 -14.32 9.08
CA ILE A 114 8.12 -14.48 9.00
C ILE A 114 8.79 -13.12 8.77
N SER A 115 9.82 -12.83 9.56
CA SER A 115 10.71 -11.69 9.40
C SER A 115 12.16 -12.12 9.61
N PHE A 116 13.11 -11.25 9.28
CA PHE A 116 14.54 -11.58 9.37
C PHE A 116 15.32 -10.47 10.07
N GLN A 117 16.09 -10.84 11.10
CA GLN A 117 17.09 -9.95 11.68
C GLN A 117 18.43 -10.20 10.99
N ASN A 118 19.05 -9.14 10.49
CA ASN A 118 20.41 -9.17 10.00
C ASN A 118 21.36 -8.79 11.13
N HIS A 119 22.21 -9.72 11.58
CA HIS A 119 23.12 -9.46 12.69
C HIS A 119 24.28 -8.51 12.34
N ASP A 120 24.62 -8.35 11.07
CA ASP A 120 25.69 -7.43 10.66
C ASP A 120 25.19 -5.98 10.68
N THR A 121 23.94 -5.75 10.25
CA THR A 121 23.35 -4.39 10.20
C THR A 121 22.47 -4.06 11.39
N GLN A 122 22.12 -5.05 12.22
CA GLN A 122 21.13 -4.97 13.30
C GLN A 122 19.72 -4.57 12.82
N ALA A 123 19.47 -4.56 11.51
CA ALA A 123 18.18 -4.24 10.94
C ALA A 123 17.28 -5.48 10.91
N VAL A 124 15.99 -5.28 11.18
CA VAL A 124 14.96 -6.26 10.86
C VAL A 124 14.41 -5.94 9.48
N GLN A 125 14.24 -6.98 8.69
CA GLN A 125 13.78 -6.95 7.32
C GLN A 125 12.53 -7.81 7.18
N GLU A 126 11.57 -7.27 6.46
CA GLU A 126 10.29 -7.91 6.15
C GLU A 126 10.42 -8.85 4.93
N ASP A 127 11.40 -8.57 4.06
CA ASP A 127 11.74 -9.36 2.88
C ASP A 127 12.63 -10.56 3.21
N PHE A 128 12.62 -11.55 2.31
CA PHE A 128 13.48 -12.71 2.43
C PHE A 128 14.95 -12.30 2.26
N PRO A 129 15.89 -12.99 2.95
CA PRO A 129 17.30 -12.76 2.78
C PRO A 129 17.72 -12.84 1.30
N PRO A 130 18.58 -11.94 0.81
CA PRO A 130 19.02 -11.94 -0.59
C PRO A 130 19.58 -13.31 -1.01
N GLY A 131 19.08 -13.82 -2.14
CA GLY A 131 19.48 -15.12 -2.71
C GLY A 131 18.79 -16.35 -2.09
N TYR A 132 17.91 -16.16 -1.10
CA TYR A 132 17.14 -17.23 -0.47
C TYR A 132 15.68 -17.24 -0.92
N VAL A 133 15.12 -18.44 -1.01
CA VAL A 133 13.71 -18.69 -1.30
C VAL A 133 13.15 -19.69 -0.29
N PHE A 134 11.82 -19.70 -0.12
CA PHE A 134 11.16 -20.67 0.76
C PHE A 134 10.64 -21.85 -0.05
N VAL A 135 10.95 -23.08 0.37
CA VAL A 135 10.45 -24.32 -0.22
C VAL A 135 9.47 -24.97 0.76
N ARG A 136 8.26 -25.25 0.28
CA ARG A 136 7.20 -25.90 1.06
C ARG A 136 7.72 -27.19 1.72
N HIS A 137 7.36 -27.41 2.99
CA HIS A 137 7.78 -28.56 3.81
C HIS A 137 9.29 -28.68 4.10
N SER A 138 10.12 -27.74 3.63
CA SER A 138 11.57 -27.78 3.85
C SER A 138 12.07 -26.52 4.56
N GLY A 139 11.66 -25.33 4.13
CA GLY A 139 12.14 -24.06 4.69
C GLY A 139 12.98 -23.26 3.69
N PHE A 140 13.96 -22.49 4.19
CA PHE A 140 14.76 -21.58 3.37
C PHE A 140 15.98 -22.25 2.75
N HIS A 141 16.16 -22.04 1.45
CA HIS A 141 17.26 -22.56 0.63
C HIS A 141 17.79 -21.47 -0.29
N THR A 142 19.02 -21.61 -0.78
CA THR A 142 19.45 -20.78 -1.91
C THR A 142 18.61 -21.11 -3.15
N GLN A 143 18.46 -20.17 -4.07
CA GLN A 143 17.68 -20.40 -5.30
C GLN A 143 18.13 -21.65 -6.08
N ARG A 144 19.45 -21.90 -6.13
CA ARG A 144 20.00 -23.11 -6.77
C ARG A 144 19.58 -24.39 -6.07
N GLU A 145 19.74 -24.46 -4.74
CA GLU A 145 19.37 -25.64 -3.95
C GLU A 145 17.87 -25.90 -4.03
N ALA A 146 17.05 -24.84 -4.00
CA ALA A 146 15.61 -24.96 -4.14
C ALA A 146 15.20 -25.57 -5.48
N LEU A 147 15.86 -25.18 -6.58
CA LEU A 147 15.63 -25.77 -7.91
C LEU A 147 16.01 -27.25 -7.94
N GLU A 148 17.18 -27.61 -7.40
CA GLU A 148 17.64 -29.01 -7.32
C GLU A 148 16.68 -29.87 -6.46
N LEU A 149 16.21 -29.33 -5.33
CA LEU A 149 15.25 -29.99 -4.45
C LEU A 149 13.90 -30.20 -5.13
N CYS A 150 13.35 -29.19 -5.80
CA CYS A 150 12.05 -29.31 -6.47
C CYS A 150 12.13 -30.25 -7.68
N GLN A 151 13.26 -30.27 -8.41
CA GLN A 151 13.46 -31.20 -9.54
C GLN A 151 13.63 -32.65 -9.10
N SER A 152 14.14 -32.88 -7.90
CA SER A 152 14.34 -34.22 -7.34
C SER A 152 13.12 -34.77 -6.59
N ASP A 153 12.02 -34.01 -6.52
CA ASP A 153 10.75 -34.47 -5.95
C ASP A 153 9.75 -34.90 -7.05
N PRO A 154 9.69 -36.20 -7.39
CA PRO A 154 8.79 -36.70 -8.43
C PRO A 154 7.31 -36.58 -8.06
N GLU A 155 6.98 -36.36 -6.79
CA GLU A 155 5.60 -36.19 -6.33
C GLU A 155 5.13 -34.73 -6.38
N GLY A 156 6.03 -33.78 -6.65
CA GLY A 156 5.71 -32.34 -6.75
C GLY A 156 5.17 -31.71 -5.47
N ARG A 157 5.50 -32.29 -4.31
CA ARG A 157 5.13 -31.78 -2.98
C ARG A 157 6.00 -30.62 -2.55
N LEU A 158 7.27 -30.61 -2.97
CA LEU A 158 8.22 -29.53 -2.81
C LEU A 158 8.02 -28.53 -3.94
N ARG A 159 7.72 -27.29 -3.56
CA ARG A 159 7.70 -26.16 -4.48
C ARG A 159 8.20 -24.91 -3.78
N VAL A 160 8.81 -24.03 -4.57
CA VAL A 160 9.11 -22.68 -4.11
C VAL A 160 7.80 -21.95 -3.88
N ILE A 161 7.66 -21.38 -2.68
CA ILE A 161 6.54 -20.50 -2.34
C ILE A 161 7.08 -19.08 -2.40
N PRO A 162 6.60 -18.26 -3.36
CA PRO A 162 6.97 -16.87 -3.41
C PRO A 162 6.38 -16.13 -2.19
N PRO A 163 7.02 -15.04 -1.70
CA PRO A 163 6.62 -14.39 -0.45
C PRO A 163 5.13 -14.03 -0.41
N ASN A 164 4.56 -13.58 -1.51
CA ASN A 164 3.15 -13.19 -1.66
C ASN A 164 2.12 -14.33 -1.71
N ALA A 165 2.54 -15.60 -1.87
CA ALA A 165 1.62 -16.73 -2.02
C ALA A 165 1.41 -17.54 -0.73
N PHE A 166 2.06 -17.17 0.39
CA PHE A 166 1.92 -17.91 1.65
C PHE A 166 0.46 -18.00 2.14
N ALA A 167 -0.32 -16.95 1.90
CA ALA A 167 -1.74 -16.91 2.24
C ALA A 167 -2.54 -18.07 1.62
N ASP A 168 -2.25 -18.40 0.36
CA ASP A 168 -2.93 -19.45 -0.40
C ASP A 168 -2.45 -20.85 0.01
N GLU A 169 -1.19 -20.96 0.44
CA GLU A 169 -0.56 -22.22 0.80
C GLU A 169 -1.08 -22.81 2.11
N LYS A 170 -1.64 -21.96 3.00
CA LYS A 170 -2.23 -22.34 4.28
C LYS A 170 -1.33 -23.25 5.12
N ILE A 171 -0.05 -22.89 5.23
CA ILE A 171 0.94 -23.64 6.01
C ILE A 171 0.57 -23.52 7.49
N LEU A 172 0.06 -24.61 8.08
CA LEU A 172 -0.32 -24.65 9.48
C LEU A 172 0.91 -24.70 10.38
N ILE A 173 0.92 -23.88 11.43
CA ILE A 173 1.96 -23.82 12.47
C ILE A 173 1.28 -24.08 13.81
N ASP A 174 1.70 -25.14 14.49
CA ASP A 174 1.19 -25.52 15.81
C ASP A 174 2.31 -25.44 16.85
N ILE A 175 2.57 -24.24 17.35
CA ILE A 175 3.60 -24.05 18.37
C ILE A 175 3.03 -24.43 19.74
N LYS A 176 3.67 -25.40 20.39
CA LYS A 176 3.29 -25.86 21.73
C LYS A 176 3.13 -24.69 22.71
N GLY A 177 1.93 -24.56 23.28
CA GLY A 177 1.59 -23.53 24.28
C GLY A 177 1.14 -22.20 23.68
N ARG A 178 0.96 -22.12 22.35
CA ARG A 178 0.40 -20.99 21.63
C ARG A 178 -0.80 -21.43 20.80
N GLU A 179 -1.51 -20.47 20.21
CA GLU A 179 -2.65 -20.75 19.33
C GLU A 179 -2.16 -21.29 17.99
N THR A 180 -2.80 -22.34 17.48
CA THR A 180 -2.50 -22.86 16.14
C THR A 180 -2.85 -21.80 15.10
N GLY A 181 -1.94 -21.51 14.17
CA GLY A 181 -2.11 -20.45 13.17
C GLY A 181 -1.51 -20.82 11.83
N TYR A 182 -1.48 -19.86 10.91
CA TYR A 182 -0.88 -20.03 9.59
C TYR A 182 0.39 -19.22 9.41
N LEU A 183 1.38 -19.77 8.73
CA LEU A 183 2.61 -19.07 8.37
C LEU A 183 2.33 -18.09 7.22
N LEU A 184 2.79 -16.84 7.37
CA LEU A 184 2.75 -15.82 6.33
C LEU A 184 4.12 -15.18 6.14
N SER A 185 4.38 -14.62 4.96
CA SER A 185 5.36 -13.55 4.82
C SER A 185 4.68 -12.19 5.04
N TYR A 186 5.47 -11.12 5.21
CA TYR A 186 4.94 -9.76 5.24
C TYR A 186 4.21 -9.38 3.94
N GLN A 187 4.77 -9.74 2.78
CA GLN A 187 4.11 -9.45 1.49
C GLN A 187 2.75 -10.14 1.36
N SER A 188 2.61 -11.38 1.87
CA SER A 188 1.30 -12.06 1.91
C SER A 188 0.34 -11.41 2.90
N LEU A 189 0.84 -10.90 4.03
CA LEU A 189 0.03 -10.17 5.01
C LEU A 189 -0.54 -8.88 4.41
N ASP A 190 0.27 -8.14 3.63
CA ASP A 190 -0.18 -6.92 2.97
C ASP A 190 -1.26 -7.21 1.93
N VAL A 191 -1.08 -8.27 1.12
CA VAL A 191 -2.09 -8.72 0.16
C VAL A 191 -3.39 -9.11 0.87
N LEU A 192 -3.30 -9.91 1.93
CA LEU A 192 -4.46 -10.32 2.72
C LEU A 192 -5.17 -9.11 3.36
N SER A 193 -4.41 -8.16 3.88
CA SER A 193 -4.95 -6.97 4.53
C SER A 193 -5.69 -6.07 3.53
N ALA A 194 -5.12 -5.88 2.33
CA ALA A 194 -5.76 -5.15 1.24
C ALA A 194 -7.01 -5.89 0.73
N GLU A 195 -6.94 -7.21 0.54
CA GLU A 195 -8.09 -7.99 0.11
C GLU A 195 -9.23 -7.94 1.14
N GLN A 196 -8.93 -8.07 2.43
CA GLN A 196 -9.93 -7.91 3.48
C GLN A 196 -10.51 -6.50 3.53
N HIS A 197 -9.66 -5.47 3.42
CA HIS A 197 -10.14 -4.10 3.37
C HIS A 197 -11.13 -3.91 2.22
N TRP A 198 -10.74 -4.33 1.00
CA TRP A 198 -11.60 -4.34 -0.17
C TRP A 198 -12.90 -5.09 0.07
N ASN A 199 -12.85 -6.30 0.61
CA ASN A 199 -14.04 -7.12 0.85
C ASN A 199 -15.00 -6.51 1.88
N ARG A 200 -14.50 -5.72 2.84
CA ARG A 200 -15.32 -4.97 3.81
C ARG A 200 -15.97 -3.72 3.23
N LEU A 201 -15.50 -3.20 2.09
CA LEU A 201 -16.14 -2.08 1.42
C LEU A 201 -17.51 -2.50 0.90
N ALA A 202 -18.49 -1.59 1.01
CA ALA A 202 -19.80 -1.80 0.41
C ALA A 202 -19.67 -1.86 -1.12
N GLU A 203 -20.47 -2.69 -1.79
CA GLU A 203 -20.46 -2.78 -3.27
C GLU A 203 -20.64 -1.41 -3.95
N VAL A 204 -21.47 -0.55 -3.34
CA VAL A 204 -21.67 0.81 -3.81
C VAL A 204 -20.37 1.64 -3.81
N ASP A 205 -19.46 1.43 -2.85
CA ASP A 205 -18.17 2.12 -2.81
C ASP A 205 -17.19 1.55 -3.85
N LYS A 206 -17.17 0.22 -4.01
CA LYS A 206 -16.35 -0.45 -5.04
C LYS A 206 -16.74 0.04 -6.44
N GLU A 207 -18.03 0.16 -6.72
CA GLU A 207 -18.54 0.76 -7.96
C GLU A 207 -18.02 2.19 -8.16
N ALA A 208 -18.01 3.02 -7.11
CA ALA A 208 -17.52 4.40 -7.18
C ALA A 208 -16.02 4.46 -7.52
N MET A 209 -15.22 3.60 -6.90
CA MET A 209 -13.78 3.49 -7.14
C MET A 209 -13.49 3.01 -8.57
N HIS A 210 -14.26 2.03 -9.07
CA HIS A 210 -14.17 1.61 -10.47
C HIS A 210 -14.48 2.77 -11.42
N VAL A 211 -15.53 3.56 -11.16
CA VAL A 211 -15.86 4.75 -11.97
C VAL A 211 -14.73 5.78 -11.94
N LEU A 212 -14.16 6.07 -10.78
CA LEU A 212 -13.01 6.97 -10.64
C LEU A 212 -11.80 6.45 -11.44
N ALA A 213 -11.46 5.18 -11.28
CA ALA A 213 -10.30 4.59 -11.94
C ALA A 213 -10.47 4.50 -13.46
N SER A 214 -11.66 4.14 -13.96
CA SER A 214 -11.96 4.19 -15.39
C SER A 214 -11.83 5.59 -15.94
N PHE A 215 -12.30 6.60 -15.20
CA PHE A 215 -12.21 7.99 -15.63
C PHE A 215 -10.78 8.50 -15.69
N PHE A 216 -10.02 8.37 -14.59
CA PHE A 216 -8.68 8.95 -14.48
C PHE A 216 -7.60 8.13 -15.19
N TYR A 217 -7.75 6.81 -15.26
CA TYR A 217 -6.72 5.90 -15.77
C TYR A 217 -7.11 5.09 -17.01
N ASP A 218 -8.30 5.33 -17.58
CA ASP A 218 -8.79 4.63 -18.79
C ASP A 218 -8.90 3.12 -18.62
N LEU A 219 -9.16 2.68 -17.39
CA LEU A 219 -9.22 1.26 -17.08
C LEU A 219 -10.59 0.71 -17.47
N ASP A 220 -10.62 -0.19 -18.44
CA ASP A 220 -11.82 -0.97 -18.75
C ASP A 220 -12.30 -1.73 -17.51
N THR A 221 -13.57 -1.55 -17.16
CA THR A 221 -14.23 -2.25 -16.04
C THR A 221 -14.50 -3.73 -16.34
N THR A 222 -14.35 -4.18 -17.58
CA THR A 222 -14.89 -5.47 -18.06
C THR A 222 -13.87 -6.56 -18.34
N GLY A 223 -12.56 -6.29 -18.30
CA GLY A 223 -11.55 -7.35 -18.44
C GLY A 223 -11.07 -7.82 -17.09
N VAL A 224 -10.46 -9.00 -16.96
CA VAL A 224 -9.37 -9.24 -16.00
C VAL A 224 -8.12 -9.28 -16.87
N ASP A 225 -7.13 -8.44 -16.59
CA ASP A 225 -5.85 -8.51 -17.30
C ASP A 225 -5.14 -9.79 -16.84
N GLN A 226 -5.47 -10.91 -17.47
CA GLN A 226 -4.79 -12.19 -17.28
C GLN A 226 -3.49 -12.19 -18.07
N ILE A 227 -2.56 -11.32 -17.70
CA ILE A 227 -1.16 -11.54 -18.08
C ILE A 227 -0.54 -12.24 -16.88
N GLN A 228 -0.34 -13.54 -17.03
CA GLN A 228 0.44 -14.33 -16.11
C GLN A 228 1.89 -13.86 -16.28
N LEU A 229 2.41 -13.10 -15.32
CA LEU A 229 3.83 -12.80 -15.26
C LEU A 229 4.52 -14.10 -14.83
N ASP A 230 5.31 -14.68 -15.73
CA ASP A 230 5.92 -16.02 -15.59
C ASP A 230 6.86 -16.18 -14.37
N THR A 231 7.08 -15.11 -13.59
CA THR A 231 7.94 -15.10 -12.41
C THR A 231 7.19 -15.30 -11.09
N GLY A 232 5.94 -14.84 -10.95
CA GLY A 232 5.08 -15.05 -9.77
C GLY A 232 5.69 -14.72 -8.40
N ASN A 233 6.70 -13.85 -8.32
CA ASN A 233 7.54 -13.69 -7.13
C ASN A 233 7.20 -12.46 -6.29
N HIS A 234 6.30 -11.59 -6.75
CA HIS A 234 5.90 -10.38 -6.02
C HIS A 234 4.38 -10.21 -5.97
N ALA A 235 3.86 -9.66 -4.86
CA ALA A 235 2.42 -9.47 -4.59
C ALA A 235 1.65 -8.86 -5.76
N LEU A 236 2.22 -7.82 -6.37
CA LEU A 236 1.63 -7.11 -7.50
C LEU A 236 1.56 -7.94 -8.80
N GLU A 237 2.40 -8.97 -8.94
CA GLU A 237 2.37 -9.85 -10.12
C GLU A 237 1.11 -10.73 -10.18
N HIS A 238 0.36 -10.82 -9.07
CA HIS A 238 -0.88 -11.56 -8.98
C HIS A 238 -2.07 -10.60 -9.13
N PRO A 239 -2.94 -10.80 -10.15
CA PRO A 239 -4.15 -10.00 -10.27
C PRO A 239 -5.03 -10.16 -9.02
N THR A 240 -5.37 -9.06 -8.36
CA THR A 240 -6.33 -9.02 -7.25
C THR A 240 -7.54 -8.16 -7.65
N ALA A 241 -8.66 -8.32 -6.95
CA ALA A 241 -9.88 -7.54 -7.25
C ALA A 241 -9.74 -6.05 -6.91
N HIS A 242 -8.82 -5.68 -6.03
CA HIS A 242 -8.62 -4.32 -5.52
C HIS A 242 -7.52 -3.54 -6.25
N GLN A 243 -6.95 -4.12 -7.32
CA GLN A 243 -5.95 -3.44 -8.14
C GLN A 243 -6.12 -3.76 -9.61
N ARG A 244 -5.55 -2.90 -10.45
CA ARG A 244 -5.64 -3.06 -11.90
C ARG A 244 -4.36 -2.64 -12.57
N ARG A 245 -3.91 -3.39 -13.58
CA ARG A 245 -2.73 -3.01 -14.35
C ARG A 245 -2.92 -1.61 -14.95
N TRP A 246 -1.97 -0.73 -14.66
CA TRP A 246 -1.90 0.58 -15.27
C TRP A 246 -1.28 0.46 -16.66
N ARG A 247 -1.83 1.21 -17.61
CA ARG A 247 -1.29 1.33 -18.96
C ARG A 247 -1.13 2.81 -19.28
N PRO A 248 -0.02 3.19 -19.92
CA PRO A 248 0.20 4.57 -20.31
C PRO A 248 -0.80 4.97 -21.39
N ARG A 249 -1.36 6.18 -21.29
CA ARG A 249 -2.18 6.78 -22.35
C ARG A 249 -1.33 7.21 -23.54
N ASP A 250 -0.14 7.75 -23.26
CA ASP A 250 0.83 8.16 -24.28
C ASP A 250 1.99 7.16 -24.41
N ALA A 251 2.42 6.89 -25.64
CA ALA A 251 3.56 6.04 -25.92
C ALA A 251 4.88 6.56 -25.30
N VAL A 252 5.01 7.87 -25.06
CA VAL A 252 6.17 8.47 -24.39
C VAL A 252 6.26 8.08 -22.90
N HIS A 253 5.13 7.68 -22.31
CA HIS A 253 5.04 7.23 -20.91
C HIS A 253 5.11 5.71 -20.76
N LYS A 254 5.53 5.00 -21.82
CA LYS A 254 5.73 3.55 -21.74
C LYS A 254 6.79 3.18 -20.70
N LEU A 255 6.44 2.20 -19.89
CA LEU A 255 7.36 1.58 -18.95
C LEU A 255 8.53 0.92 -19.71
N PRO A 256 9.76 1.05 -19.21
CA PRO A 256 10.89 0.29 -19.72
C PRO A 256 10.65 -1.21 -19.61
N ILE A 257 11.40 -2.00 -20.37
CA ILE A 257 11.39 -3.46 -20.24
C ILE A 257 11.70 -3.85 -18.79
N GLY A 258 10.95 -4.83 -18.27
CA GLY A 258 11.07 -5.30 -16.89
C GLY A 258 10.29 -4.46 -15.86
N TRP A 259 9.61 -3.38 -16.27
CA TRP A 259 8.75 -2.60 -15.38
C TRP A 259 7.26 -2.86 -15.64
N HIS A 260 6.50 -2.96 -14.55
CA HIS A 260 5.05 -3.08 -14.56
C HIS A 260 4.45 -2.06 -13.60
N ALA A 261 3.17 -1.74 -13.75
CA ALA A 261 2.49 -0.85 -12.82
C ALA A 261 1.02 -1.20 -12.64
N TRP A 262 0.47 -0.82 -11.49
CA TRP A 262 -0.92 -1.06 -11.10
C TRP A 262 -1.51 0.17 -10.42
N VAL A 263 -2.79 0.40 -10.64
CA VAL A 263 -3.63 1.33 -9.88
C VAL A 263 -4.30 0.55 -8.77
N ARG A 264 -4.15 1.01 -7.52
CA ARG A 264 -4.92 0.51 -6.38
C ARG A 264 -6.29 1.17 -6.35
N TYR A 265 -7.36 0.38 -6.34
CA TYR A 265 -8.72 0.94 -6.32
C TYR A 265 -9.06 1.62 -5.00
N GLU A 266 -8.44 1.21 -3.89
CA GLU A 266 -8.76 1.71 -2.55
C GLU A 266 -8.50 3.22 -2.41
N ASP A 267 -7.46 3.72 -3.07
CA ASP A 267 -6.94 5.07 -2.88
C ASP A 267 -6.47 5.76 -4.16
N GLY A 268 -6.45 5.07 -5.30
CA GLY A 268 -6.05 5.58 -6.59
C GLY A 268 -4.57 5.66 -6.85
N GLN A 269 -3.72 5.21 -5.92
CA GLN A 269 -2.28 5.26 -6.09
C GLN A 269 -1.81 4.35 -7.24
N VAL A 270 -0.89 4.86 -8.07
CA VAL A 270 -0.17 4.07 -9.06
C VAL A 270 1.13 3.55 -8.45
N ILE A 271 1.33 2.25 -8.53
CA ILE A 271 2.50 1.56 -8.00
C ILE A 271 3.28 0.94 -9.15
N TYR A 272 4.59 1.17 -9.20
CA TYR A 272 5.51 0.66 -10.21
C TYR A 272 6.40 -0.45 -9.62
N LEU A 273 6.49 -1.59 -10.27
CA LEU A 273 7.35 -2.72 -9.90
C LEU A 273 8.43 -2.92 -10.93
N HIS A 274 9.67 -3.04 -10.47
CA HIS A 274 10.74 -3.61 -11.28
C HIS A 274 10.78 -5.14 -11.07
N GLN A 275 10.54 -5.90 -12.14
CA GLN A 275 10.35 -7.35 -12.10
C GLN A 275 11.61 -8.11 -11.63
N GLU A 276 12.81 -7.66 -12.00
CA GLU A 276 14.03 -8.39 -11.65
C GLU A 276 14.45 -8.17 -10.19
N SER A 277 14.35 -6.92 -9.71
CA SER A 277 14.73 -6.59 -8.32
C SER A 277 13.57 -6.73 -7.34
N LEU A 278 12.36 -6.95 -7.84
CA LEU A 278 11.10 -6.98 -7.07
C LEU A 278 10.89 -5.72 -6.22
N THR A 279 11.48 -4.59 -6.61
CA THR A 279 11.37 -3.33 -5.88
C THR A 279 10.17 -2.54 -6.34
N VAL A 280 9.42 -2.01 -5.37
CA VAL A 280 8.26 -1.17 -5.59
C VAL A 280 8.62 0.32 -5.48
N HIS A 281 8.07 1.11 -6.39
CA HIS A 281 8.26 2.55 -6.48
C HIS A 281 6.92 3.26 -6.64
N VAL A 282 6.81 4.46 -6.07
CA VAL A 282 5.65 5.36 -6.27
C VAL A 282 5.81 6.27 -7.48
N ARG A 283 7.00 6.30 -8.09
CA ARG A 283 7.35 7.14 -9.23
C ARG A 283 7.65 6.29 -10.45
N HIS A 284 7.26 6.80 -11.60
CA HIS A 284 7.61 6.27 -12.90
C HIS A 284 9.15 6.24 -13.05
N PRO A 285 9.75 5.14 -13.54
CA PRO A 285 11.19 4.94 -13.50
C PRO A 285 12.03 5.89 -14.35
N VAL A 286 11.47 6.40 -15.46
CA VAL A 286 12.19 7.29 -16.41
C VAL A 286 11.65 8.71 -16.41
N ASN A 287 10.33 8.87 -16.49
CA ASN A 287 9.68 10.17 -16.58
C ASN A 287 9.38 10.82 -15.20
N HIS A 288 9.74 10.17 -14.09
CA HIS A 288 9.70 10.72 -12.72
C HIS A 288 8.36 11.25 -12.16
N PHE A 289 7.24 11.12 -12.87
CA PHE A 289 5.90 11.40 -12.34
C PHE A 289 5.36 10.27 -11.45
N CYS A 290 4.43 10.57 -10.53
CA CYS A 290 3.66 9.54 -9.81
C CYS A 290 2.38 9.16 -10.58
N THR A 291 1.67 10.17 -11.11
CA THR A 291 0.49 10.02 -11.98
C THR A 291 0.77 10.62 -13.36
N GLU A 292 0.40 9.91 -14.42
CA GLU A 292 0.66 10.34 -15.80
C GLU A 292 0.12 11.75 -16.10
N GLY A 293 1.00 12.61 -16.62
CA GLY A 293 0.67 13.99 -17.01
C GLY A 293 0.68 15.02 -15.88
N LEU A 294 0.90 14.61 -14.62
CA LEU A 294 1.19 15.55 -13.53
C LEU A 294 2.69 15.85 -13.44
N LEU A 295 3.05 17.01 -12.89
CA LEU A 295 4.44 17.36 -12.57
C LEU A 295 5.09 16.34 -11.65
N ASP A 296 6.42 16.34 -11.67
CA ASP A 296 7.26 15.62 -10.71
C ASP A 296 6.72 15.82 -9.30
N ASP A 297 6.59 14.70 -8.58
CA ASP A 297 6.12 14.58 -7.20
C ASP A 297 4.61 14.69 -6.95
N TRP A 298 3.75 15.01 -7.93
CA TRP A 298 2.30 15.01 -7.72
C TRP A 298 1.65 13.67 -8.05
N GLU A 299 0.76 13.24 -7.17
CA GLU A 299 0.00 12.00 -7.27
C GLU A 299 -1.50 12.26 -7.10
N LEU A 300 -2.33 11.71 -7.98
CA LEU A 300 -3.78 11.68 -7.79
C LEU A 300 -4.17 10.55 -6.83
N ARG A 301 -5.04 10.85 -5.87
CA ARG A 301 -5.62 9.88 -4.94
C ARG A 301 -7.10 10.18 -4.69
N TRP A 302 -7.82 9.24 -4.06
CA TRP A 302 -9.18 9.48 -3.61
C TRP A 302 -9.46 8.95 -2.20
N LYS A 303 -10.49 9.51 -1.58
CA LYS A 303 -10.93 9.16 -0.24
C LYS A 303 -12.43 9.35 -0.06
N LYS A 304 -13.06 8.44 0.69
CA LYS A 304 -14.46 8.57 1.10
C LYS A 304 -14.64 9.71 2.11
N MET A 305 -15.59 10.59 1.84
CA MET A 305 -15.99 11.71 2.67
C MET A 305 -17.52 11.68 2.82
N GLY A 306 -18.01 11.12 3.92
CA GLY A 306 -19.45 10.89 4.10
C GLY A 306 -20.00 9.90 3.06
N SER A 307 -20.95 10.35 2.24
CA SER A 307 -21.59 9.54 1.19
C SER A 307 -20.94 9.67 -0.20
N GLU A 308 -19.86 10.44 -0.32
CA GLU A 308 -19.19 10.72 -1.59
C GLU A 308 -17.72 10.34 -1.56
N TRP A 309 -17.16 10.05 -2.73
CA TRP A 309 -15.73 9.85 -2.90
C TRP A 309 -15.12 11.13 -3.48
N ARG A 310 -14.08 11.65 -2.85
CA ARG A 310 -13.41 12.88 -3.30
C ARG A 310 -12.00 12.58 -3.77
N VAL A 311 -11.59 13.26 -4.84
CA VAL A 311 -10.22 13.21 -5.36
C VAL A 311 -9.40 14.29 -4.66
N PHE A 312 -8.17 13.96 -4.32
CA PHE A 312 -7.16 14.89 -3.84
C PHE A 312 -5.82 14.59 -4.51
N PHE A 313 -4.90 15.53 -4.37
CA PHE A 313 -3.57 15.47 -4.94
C PHE A 313 -2.55 15.49 -3.80
N ALA A 314 -1.65 14.52 -3.78
CA ALA A 314 -0.55 14.45 -2.83
C ALA A 314 0.74 14.93 -3.49
N ASN A 315 1.46 15.83 -2.83
CA ASN A 315 2.78 16.28 -3.25
C ASN A 315 3.85 15.58 -2.40
N HIS A 316 4.65 14.73 -3.04
CA HIS A 316 5.68 13.94 -2.37
C HIS A 316 6.91 14.75 -1.97
N SER A 317 7.13 15.92 -2.58
CA SER A 317 8.28 16.79 -2.31
C SER A 317 8.14 17.54 -0.98
N ASP A 318 6.95 18.10 -0.71
CA ASP A 318 6.69 18.88 0.51
C ASP A 318 5.75 18.16 1.51
N ARG A 319 5.31 16.94 1.17
CA ARG A 319 4.37 16.11 1.94
C ARG A 319 3.01 16.78 2.17
N SER A 320 2.61 17.70 1.29
CA SER A 320 1.31 18.35 1.34
C SER A 320 0.23 17.59 0.59
N CYS A 321 -1.04 17.91 0.87
CA CYS A 321 -2.20 17.39 0.15
C CYS A 321 -3.13 18.55 -0.21
N SER A 322 -3.70 18.51 -1.41
CA SER A 322 -4.61 19.53 -1.93
C SER A 322 -5.87 18.90 -2.52
N TRP A 323 -7.02 19.50 -2.26
CA TRP A 323 -8.29 19.16 -2.94
C TRP A 323 -8.45 19.86 -4.30
N ASN A 324 -7.58 20.84 -4.57
CA ASN A 324 -7.51 21.55 -5.83
C ASN A 324 -6.43 20.94 -6.72
N TYR A 325 -6.61 21.08 -8.04
CA TYR A 325 -5.61 20.68 -9.02
C TYR A 325 -4.22 21.24 -8.71
N PRO A 326 -3.14 20.48 -9.00
CA PRO A 326 -1.79 21.01 -8.96
C PRO A 326 -1.69 22.26 -9.87
N PRO A 327 -0.97 23.32 -9.45
CA PRO A 327 -0.91 24.56 -10.21
C PRO A 327 -0.44 24.35 -11.66
N GLY A 328 -1.19 24.90 -12.62
CA GLY A 328 -0.83 24.88 -14.05
C GLY A 328 -1.27 23.63 -14.82
N PHE A 329 -1.97 22.68 -14.19
CA PHE A 329 -2.44 21.44 -14.82
C PHE A 329 -3.94 21.25 -14.65
N LEU A 330 -4.59 20.72 -15.69
CA LEU A 330 -6.00 20.32 -15.66
C LEU A 330 -6.15 18.92 -16.23
N PHE A 331 -7.22 18.23 -15.85
CA PHE A 331 -7.53 16.90 -16.39
C PHE A 331 -8.47 17.02 -17.58
N VAL A 332 -8.13 16.38 -18.69
CA VAL A 332 -8.96 16.29 -19.89
C VAL A 332 -9.38 14.84 -20.09
N ALA A 333 -10.69 14.58 -20.13
CA ALA A 333 -11.22 13.23 -20.23
C ALA A 333 -10.70 12.53 -21.51
N GLY A 334 -10.22 11.29 -21.36
CA GLY A 334 -9.60 10.51 -22.43
C GLY A 334 -8.16 10.93 -22.81
N LYS A 335 -7.64 12.02 -22.26
CA LYS A 335 -6.26 12.49 -22.50
C LYS A 335 -5.37 12.42 -21.25
N GLY A 336 -5.94 12.64 -20.07
CA GLY A 336 -5.18 12.69 -18.82
C GLY A 336 -4.90 14.11 -18.35
N PHE A 337 -3.87 14.29 -17.53
CA PHE A 337 -3.44 15.61 -17.08
C PHE A 337 -2.58 16.28 -18.16
N VAL A 338 -2.89 17.55 -18.44
CA VAL A 338 -2.14 18.37 -19.41
C VAL A 338 -1.96 19.79 -18.85
N PRO A 339 -0.97 20.55 -19.35
CA PRO A 339 -0.82 21.96 -18.99
C PRO A 339 -2.09 22.77 -19.28
N GLU A 340 -2.37 23.78 -18.46
CA GLU A 340 -3.62 24.56 -18.52
C GLU A 340 -3.87 25.18 -19.90
N PHE A 341 -2.85 25.71 -20.56
CA PHE A 341 -3.00 26.29 -21.91
C PHE A 341 -3.45 25.25 -22.94
N GLU A 342 -2.99 24.00 -22.81
CA GLU A 342 -3.38 22.91 -23.69
C GLU A 342 -4.78 22.42 -23.36
N ALA A 343 -5.13 22.34 -22.08
CA ALA A 343 -6.49 22.03 -21.65
C ALA A 343 -7.50 23.05 -22.20
N GLN A 344 -7.20 24.35 -22.15
CA GLN A 344 -8.04 25.40 -22.73
C GLN A 344 -8.22 25.24 -24.25
N ARG A 345 -7.14 24.88 -24.97
CA ARG A 345 -7.21 24.57 -26.41
C ARG A 345 -8.12 23.37 -26.68
N LEU A 346 -7.92 22.27 -25.94
CA LEU A 346 -8.71 21.05 -26.06
C LEU A 346 -10.19 21.31 -25.71
N GLN A 347 -10.46 22.17 -24.72
CA GLN A 347 -11.82 22.59 -24.38
C GLN A 347 -12.50 23.31 -25.55
N ALA A 348 -11.78 24.23 -26.21
CA ALA A 348 -12.28 24.92 -27.40
C ALA A 348 -12.53 23.96 -28.58
N GLU A 349 -11.82 22.84 -28.62
CA GLU A 349 -12.01 21.73 -29.57
C GLU A 349 -13.14 20.77 -29.16
N GLY A 350 -13.83 21.02 -28.05
CA GLY A 350 -14.99 20.26 -27.58
C GLY A 350 -14.64 19.10 -26.64
N HIS A 351 -13.39 18.98 -26.19
CA HIS A 351 -13.03 18.00 -25.17
C HIS A 351 -13.57 18.40 -23.79
N LEU A 352 -13.96 17.39 -23.01
CA LEU A 352 -14.39 17.58 -21.64
C LEU A 352 -13.17 17.84 -20.74
N VAL A 353 -13.08 19.06 -20.21
CA VAL A 353 -12.07 19.46 -19.23
C VAL A 353 -12.69 19.46 -17.84
N CYS A 354 -12.04 18.76 -16.91
CA CYS A 354 -12.45 18.68 -15.52
C CYS A 354 -11.80 19.80 -14.74
N GLY A 355 -12.65 20.55 -14.05
CA GLY A 355 -12.24 21.71 -13.29
C GLY A 355 -11.75 22.87 -14.15
N GLY A 356 -11.65 24.02 -13.51
CA GLY A 356 -10.91 25.19 -13.94
C GLY A 356 -10.20 25.78 -12.73
N PRO A 357 -9.43 26.87 -12.86
CA PRO A 357 -8.70 27.47 -11.74
C PRO A 357 -9.60 27.96 -10.58
N ARG A 358 -10.93 27.97 -10.76
CA ARG A 358 -11.95 28.27 -9.73
C ARG A 358 -12.88 27.10 -9.41
N ALA A 359 -12.70 25.95 -10.05
CA ALA A 359 -13.51 24.79 -9.75
C ALA A 359 -13.16 24.26 -8.36
N GLY A 360 -14.18 23.88 -7.60
CA GLY A 360 -14.04 23.14 -6.37
C GLY A 360 -13.50 21.72 -6.60
N TYR A 361 -13.51 20.94 -5.54
CA TYR A 361 -12.96 19.58 -5.54
C TYR A 361 -13.73 18.63 -6.47
N ILE A 362 -13.03 17.68 -7.08
CA ILE A 362 -13.65 16.62 -7.87
C ILE A 362 -14.25 15.58 -6.92
N ARG A 363 -15.49 15.19 -7.18
CA ARG A 363 -16.21 14.18 -6.39
C ARG A 363 -16.93 13.19 -7.29
N CYS A 364 -16.93 11.93 -6.89
CA CYS A 364 -17.82 10.89 -7.41
C CYS A 364 -19.02 10.82 -6.47
N VAL A 365 -20.21 11.10 -7.01
CA VAL A 365 -21.49 11.16 -6.28
C VAL A 365 -22.52 10.26 -6.95
N ARG A 366 -23.41 9.67 -6.15
CA ARG A 366 -24.50 8.85 -6.69
C ARG A 366 -25.71 9.72 -6.98
N LYS A 367 -26.09 9.84 -8.26
CA LYS A 367 -27.28 10.57 -8.73
C LYS A 367 -28.15 9.63 -9.55
N GLU A 368 -29.45 9.61 -9.25
CA GLU A 368 -30.44 8.81 -9.99
C GLU A 368 -30.08 7.32 -10.12
N GLY A 369 -29.41 6.77 -9.09
CA GLY A 369 -28.98 5.37 -9.05
C GLY A 369 -27.61 5.09 -9.67
N ALA A 370 -27.03 6.02 -10.42
CA ALA A 370 -25.71 5.89 -11.06
C ALA A 370 -24.63 6.75 -10.40
N TRP A 371 -23.40 6.26 -10.40
CA TRP A 371 -22.23 7.07 -10.01
C TRP A 371 -21.86 8.04 -11.12
N GLN A 372 -21.67 9.30 -10.76
CA GLN A 372 -21.29 10.38 -11.66
C GLN A 372 -20.13 11.16 -11.07
N ILE A 373 -19.12 11.43 -11.90
CA ILE A 373 -18.05 12.35 -11.54
C ILE A 373 -18.56 13.77 -11.77
N THR A 374 -18.46 14.58 -10.73
CA THR A 374 -18.86 15.98 -10.74
C THR A 374 -17.75 16.83 -10.14
N TRP A 375 -17.71 18.09 -10.52
CA TRP A 375 -16.82 19.09 -9.96
C TRP A 375 -17.64 20.37 -9.80
N ASP A 376 -17.45 21.08 -8.69
CA ASP A 376 -18.12 22.36 -8.48
C ASP A 376 -17.44 23.41 -9.36
N GLY A 377 -18.18 24.23 -10.12
CA GLY A 377 -17.58 25.31 -10.93
C GLY A 377 -18.03 25.44 -12.38
N LEU A 378 -19.20 24.92 -12.75
CA LEU A 378 -19.94 25.31 -13.96
C LEU A 378 -21.26 25.96 -13.59
#